data_AF-A0A6L7URK6-F1
#
_entry.id   AF-A0A6L7URK6-F1
#
_cell.length_a   1.000
_cell.length_b   1.000
_cell.length_c   1.000
_cell.angle_alpha   90.00
_cell.angle_beta   90.00
_cell.angle_gamma   90.00
#
_symmetry.space_group_name_H-M   'P 1'
#
loop_
_entity.id
_entity.type
_entity.pdbx_description
1 polymer ?
#
loop_
_entity_poly.entity_id
_entity_poly.type
_entity_poly.pdbx_seq_one_letter_code
_entity_poly.pdbx_strand_id
1 'polypeptide(L)'
;MMRVGALEARRWAGLVFAAGPGDGIGLHVVFTTPSGERRELEDWYWMVSRVGPHAPDGFYARMEFDLAAEPSSDSRPAESTLILEWSRRENALALRAVARVPGRVELVGDDPWGWKARWEQASDGWRAALEGVEIAAAFAPRAGERAATVVAWEPKGARPGSTPALDRARRLLPELDRWIDDARTDWDRRRPRGSGAAEELVEAVADHSMWNVLLQPETGRLYAPAGRRWIFPKPGGSGRGDGAAAGGGATEGVDEREGAAEPDDWTVFGWDSFFNAIALATASGRLAWEVLLAGLESRYPNGNVPNWRSRLGGTPDRSQPPVGSFAALKLHLACPDEDALAAAWTGLRAWNDWWVADKDGRPRREGLTPGLLAWGSDTALVPERDRLPEWEVGASGHRRAAWESGQDDLPLWEEAAWDPEREVLAMSAVDLCSYRALDLECLARIARILGHGGEAERLEAERCRLVAAMNRVLWSETSGLYLDQLPAGHSPRAAASNFLPLVAGAP
;
A
#
# COMPACT_ATOMS: atom_id res chain seq x y z
N MET A 1 -18.51 -0.99 9.88
CA MET A 1 -18.23 0.45 9.64
C MET A 1 -17.80 0.61 8.20
N MET A 2 -18.46 1.47 7.44
CA MET A 2 -18.19 1.65 6.01
C MET A 2 -16.83 2.31 5.79
N ARG A 3 -16.02 1.70 4.92
CA ARG A 3 -14.65 2.15 4.62
C ARG A 3 -14.62 2.96 3.33
N VAL A 4 -13.78 4.00 3.32
CA VAL A 4 -13.63 4.93 2.20
C VAL A 4 -12.18 4.93 1.77
N GLY A 5 -11.96 5.00 0.46
CA GLY A 5 -10.66 4.78 -0.17
C GLY A 5 -10.52 5.47 -1.50
N ALA A 6 -9.28 5.70 -1.95
CA ALA A 6 -9.01 5.80 -3.38
C ALA A 6 -8.76 4.40 -3.96
N LEU A 7 -8.92 4.31 -5.28
CA LEU A 7 -8.50 3.16 -6.08
C LEU A 7 -7.26 3.47 -6.93
N GLU A 8 -6.97 2.52 -7.81
CA GLU A 8 -6.01 2.59 -8.91
C GLU A 8 -6.12 3.85 -9.78
N ALA A 9 -5.09 4.06 -10.60
CA ALA A 9 -4.85 5.30 -11.33
C ALA A 9 -6.08 5.85 -12.07
N ARG A 10 -6.94 4.99 -12.61
CA ARG A 10 -8.12 5.41 -13.38
C ARG A 10 -9.22 6.09 -12.56
N ARG A 11 -9.16 6.07 -11.23
CA ARG A 11 -10.15 6.76 -10.37
C ARG A 11 -9.51 7.85 -9.52
N TRP A 12 -8.50 8.53 -10.05
CA TRP A 12 -7.83 9.66 -9.40
C TRP A 12 -8.78 10.79 -8.97
N ALA A 13 -9.86 11.04 -9.72
CA ALA A 13 -10.89 12.04 -9.37
C ALA A 13 -12.13 11.40 -8.73
N GLY A 14 -11.96 10.39 -7.88
CA GLY A 14 -13.05 9.62 -7.29
C GLY A 14 -12.71 8.98 -5.95
N LEU A 15 -13.70 8.31 -5.37
CA LEU A 15 -13.61 7.55 -4.13
C LEU A 15 -14.36 6.24 -4.26
N VAL A 16 -13.93 5.25 -3.50
CA VAL A 16 -14.66 4.00 -3.31
C VAL A 16 -15.13 3.86 -1.88
N PHE A 17 -16.33 3.29 -1.78
CA PHE A 17 -17.05 3.03 -0.55
C PHE A 17 -17.25 1.53 -0.44
N ALA A 18 -16.62 0.89 0.54
CA ALA A 18 -16.82 -0.53 0.84
C ALA A 18 -17.69 -0.69 2.08
N ALA A 19 -18.80 -1.41 1.93
CA ALA A 19 -19.63 -1.85 3.05
C ALA A 19 -19.11 -3.17 3.64
N GLY A 20 -18.39 -3.95 2.84
CA GLY A 20 -17.74 -5.18 3.25
C GLY A 20 -16.94 -5.80 2.11
N PRO A 21 -16.37 -6.99 2.33
CA PRO A 21 -15.67 -7.75 1.31
C PRO A 21 -16.49 -7.90 0.02
N GLY A 22 -16.03 -7.28 -1.08
CA GLY A 22 -16.69 -7.39 -2.39
C GLY A 22 -18.06 -6.72 -2.51
N ASP A 23 -18.39 -5.79 -1.61
CA ASP A 23 -19.66 -5.05 -1.60
C ASP A 23 -19.40 -3.54 -1.41
N GLY A 24 -19.85 -2.73 -2.35
CA GLY A 24 -19.58 -1.29 -2.34
C GLY A 24 -19.99 -0.56 -3.62
N ILE A 25 -19.49 0.67 -3.76
CA ILE A 25 -19.70 1.55 -4.92
C ILE A 25 -18.45 2.39 -5.17
N GLY A 26 -18.10 2.60 -6.44
CA GLY A 26 -17.18 3.64 -6.88
C GLY A 26 -17.92 4.89 -7.31
N LEU A 27 -17.41 6.05 -6.90
CA LEU A 27 -17.90 7.35 -7.33
C LEU A 27 -16.75 8.10 -7.98
N HIS A 28 -16.96 8.61 -9.19
CA HIS A 28 -15.96 9.40 -9.90
C HIS A 28 -16.57 10.63 -10.55
N VAL A 29 -15.74 11.64 -10.78
CA VAL A 29 -16.14 12.88 -11.44
C VAL A 29 -15.98 12.75 -12.95
N VAL A 30 -16.95 13.31 -13.68
CA VAL A 30 -16.87 13.56 -15.12
C VAL A 30 -16.98 15.05 -15.37
N PHE A 31 -16.16 15.59 -16.26
CA PHE A 31 -16.31 16.95 -16.76
C PHE A 31 -16.68 16.93 -18.24
N THR A 32 -17.74 17.66 -18.62
CA THR A 32 -18.13 17.85 -20.03
C THR A 32 -17.94 19.31 -20.44
N THR A 33 -17.12 19.55 -21.47
CA THR A 33 -16.89 20.90 -22.02
C THR A 33 -18.15 21.43 -22.72
N PRO A 34 -18.23 22.74 -23.02
CA PRO A 34 -19.34 23.31 -23.79
C PRO A 34 -19.44 22.74 -25.23
N SER A 35 -18.34 22.23 -25.78
CA SER A 35 -18.32 21.55 -27.08
C SER A 35 -18.81 20.09 -27.00
N GLY A 36 -19.10 19.57 -25.80
CA GLY A 36 -19.59 18.22 -25.59
C GLY A 36 -18.49 17.18 -25.35
N GLU A 37 -17.23 17.58 -25.28
CA GLU A 37 -16.12 16.69 -24.98
C GLU A 37 -16.15 16.27 -23.50
N ARG A 38 -16.03 14.98 -23.23
CA ARG A 38 -16.04 14.41 -21.88
C ARG A 38 -14.62 14.10 -21.42
N ARG A 39 -14.34 14.41 -20.15
CA ARG A 39 -13.13 14.06 -19.41
C ARG A 39 -13.51 13.15 -18.25
N GLU A 40 -13.00 11.94 -18.23
CA GLU A 40 -13.30 10.95 -17.19
C GLU A 40 -12.20 9.91 -17.00
N LEU A 41 -12.25 9.21 -15.87
CA LEU A 41 -11.37 8.10 -15.54
C LEU A 41 -9.87 8.42 -15.70
N GLU A 42 -9.21 7.78 -16.66
CA GLU A 42 -7.77 7.86 -16.90
C GLU A 42 -7.33 9.23 -17.42
N ASP A 43 -8.24 10.01 -18.02
CA ASP A 43 -7.95 11.38 -18.41
C ASP A 43 -7.46 12.20 -17.20
N TRP A 44 -8.07 11.97 -16.04
CA TRP A 44 -7.71 12.67 -14.81
C TRP A 44 -6.25 12.44 -14.41
N TYR A 45 -5.69 11.26 -14.71
CA TYR A 45 -4.29 10.95 -14.39
C TYR A 45 -3.33 11.92 -15.09
N TRP A 46 -3.59 12.18 -16.37
CA TRP A 46 -2.74 13.04 -17.21
C TRP A 46 -2.99 14.54 -17.03
N MET A 47 -4.10 14.90 -16.38
CA MET A 47 -4.54 16.28 -16.22
C MET A 47 -4.24 16.86 -14.83
N VAL A 48 -3.61 16.13 -13.91
CA VAL A 48 -3.27 16.66 -12.58
C VAL A 48 -2.22 17.75 -12.66
N SER A 49 -2.58 18.94 -12.20
CA SER A 49 -1.66 20.06 -12.02
C SER A 49 -1.14 20.15 -10.59
N ARG A 50 -1.92 19.72 -9.58
CA ARG A 50 -1.44 19.65 -8.20
C ARG A 50 -2.08 18.51 -7.41
N VAL A 51 -1.21 17.78 -6.72
CA VAL A 51 -1.55 16.76 -5.74
C VAL A 51 -1.54 17.41 -4.35
N GLY A 52 -2.69 17.45 -3.67
CA GLY A 52 -2.81 17.99 -2.30
C GLY A 52 -2.80 16.88 -1.23
N PRO A 53 -3.37 17.07 -0.04
CA PRO A 53 -3.59 15.95 0.88
C PRO A 53 -4.58 14.92 0.33
N HIS A 54 -4.47 13.68 0.81
CA HIS A 54 -5.42 12.60 0.51
C HIS A 54 -5.63 11.72 1.73
N ALA A 55 -6.60 12.07 2.56
CA ALA A 55 -7.03 11.19 3.64
C ALA A 55 -8.25 10.37 3.16
N PRO A 56 -8.06 9.16 2.60
CA PRO A 56 -9.18 8.31 2.16
C PRO A 56 -10.15 8.01 3.31
N ASP A 57 -9.66 8.10 4.54
CA ASP A 57 -10.31 7.63 5.73
C ASP A 57 -11.02 8.75 6.53
N GLY A 58 -10.93 10.01 6.09
CA GLY A 58 -11.87 11.04 6.52
C GLY A 58 -11.33 12.28 7.22
N PHE A 59 -10.30 12.92 6.69
CA PHE A 59 -9.94 14.27 7.14
C PHE A 59 -10.22 15.29 6.06
N TYR A 60 -9.43 15.27 5.00
CA TYR A 60 -9.56 16.19 3.89
C TYR A 60 -8.75 15.64 2.71
N ALA A 61 -9.29 15.73 1.51
CA ALA A 61 -8.57 15.45 0.28
C ALA A 61 -8.72 16.63 -0.68
N ARG A 62 -7.67 16.94 -1.45
CA ARG A 62 -7.67 18.00 -2.44
C ARG A 62 -6.87 17.60 -3.67
N MET A 63 -7.47 17.81 -4.85
CA MET A 63 -6.83 17.68 -6.15
C MET A 63 -7.10 18.90 -7.01
N GLU A 64 -6.13 19.22 -7.86
CA GLU A 64 -6.27 20.26 -8.86
C GLU A 64 -5.91 19.71 -10.23
N PHE A 65 -6.75 20.03 -11.21
CA PHE A 65 -6.63 19.55 -12.58
C PHE A 65 -6.61 20.72 -13.56
N ASP A 66 -5.87 20.53 -14.65
CA ASP A 66 -5.82 21.41 -15.80
C ASP A 66 -6.74 20.87 -16.90
N LEU A 67 -7.95 21.41 -16.97
CA LEU A 67 -8.96 21.08 -17.98
C LEU A 67 -8.56 21.49 -19.41
N ALA A 68 -7.51 22.30 -19.59
CA ALA A 68 -6.97 22.63 -20.91
C ALA A 68 -5.86 21.66 -21.35
N ALA A 69 -5.32 20.85 -20.43
CA ALA A 69 -4.33 19.84 -20.78
C ALA A 69 -4.98 18.70 -21.57
N GLU A 70 -4.31 18.27 -22.63
CA GLU A 70 -4.68 17.04 -23.32
C GLU A 70 -4.40 15.84 -22.41
N PRO A 71 -5.23 14.80 -22.36
CA PRO A 71 -4.97 13.64 -21.52
C PRO A 71 -3.98 12.68 -22.20
N SER A 72 -2.68 12.95 -22.08
CA SER A 72 -1.62 12.11 -22.63
C SER A 72 -0.34 12.12 -21.78
N SER A 73 0.58 11.19 -22.05
CA SER A 73 1.89 11.09 -21.38
C SER A 73 2.80 12.30 -21.58
N ASP A 74 2.58 13.05 -22.66
CA ASP A 74 3.37 14.24 -22.99
C ASP A 74 2.87 15.49 -22.27
N SER A 75 1.74 15.40 -21.58
CA SER A 75 1.11 16.54 -20.94
C SER A 75 1.88 17.06 -19.75
N ARG A 76 1.89 18.38 -19.62
CA ARG A 76 2.49 19.12 -18.51
C ARG A 76 1.46 20.10 -17.94
N PRO A 77 0.42 19.60 -17.25
CA PRO A 77 -0.60 20.43 -16.61
C PRO A 77 0.05 21.49 -15.72
N ALA A 78 -0.38 22.74 -15.86
CA ALA A 78 0.21 23.85 -15.10
C ALA A 78 -0.85 24.71 -14.41
N GLU A 79 -2.10 24.68 -14.91
CA GLU A 79 -3.18 25.48 -14.35
C GLU A 79 -4.12 24.65 -13.46
N SER A 80 -4.67 25.32 -12.45
CA SER A 80 -5.70 24.76 -11.56
C SER A 80 -7.08 25.25 -12.00
N THR A 81 -7.61 24.66 -13.06
CA THR A 81 -8.90 25.05 -13.66
C THR A 81 -10.07 24.23 -13.14
N LEU A 82 -9.83 23.07 -12.54
CA LEU A 82 -10.78 22.34 -11.69
C LEU A 82 -10.14 22.02 -10.35
N ILE A 83 -10.83 22.35 -9.26
CA ILE A 83 -10.42 21.96 -7.90
C ILE A 83 -11.46 20.99 -7.34
N LEU A 84 -10.99 19.83 -6.90
CA LEU A 84 -11.79 18.79 -6.29
C LEU A 84 -11.40 18.62 -4.82
N GLU A 85 -12.37 18.71 -3.93
CA GLU A 85 -12.17 18.56 -2.50
C GLU A 85 -13.18 17.59 -1.88
N TRP A 86 -12.69 16.78 -0.95
CA TRP A 86 -13.51 15.84 -0.17
C TRP A 86 -13.21 15.98 1.32
N SER A 87 -14.21 15.81 2.17
CA SER A 87 -14.01 15.64 3.62
C SER A 87 -15.08 14.73 4.20
N ARG A 88 -14.73 13.95 5.22
CA ARG A 88 -15.66 13.05 5.92
C ARG A 88 -15.83 13.48 7.38
N ARG A 89 -17.04 13.30 7.92
CA ARG A 89 -17.37 13.45 9.35
C ARG A 89 -18.28 12.30 9.73
N GLU A 90 -17.84 11.43 10.64
CA GLU A 90 -18.59 10.24 11.08
C GLU A 90 -19.14 9.41 9.90
N ASN A 91 -20.44 9.55 9.64
CA ASN A 91 -21.23 8.86 8.63
C ASN A 91 -21.61 9.77 7.46
N ALA A 92 -20.97 10.92 7.29
CA ALA A 92 -21.22 11.86 6.22
C ALA A 92 -19.94 12.15 5.41
N LEU A 93 -20.08 12.37 4.10
CA LEU A 93 -19.03 12.92 3.25
C LEU A 93 -19.52 14.20 2.55
N ALA A 94 -18.65 15.20 2.46
CA ALA A 94 -18.80 16.39 1.65
C ALA A 94 -17.90 16.31 0.43
N LEU A 95 -18.46 16.65 -0.74
CA LEU A 95 -17.74 16.86 -1.98
C LEU A 95 -17.93 18.30 -2.48
N ARG A 96 -16.83 18.98 -2.79
CA ARG A 96 -16.83 20.27 -3.48
C ARG A 96 -16.00 20.18 -4.76
N ALA A 97 -16.64 20.46 -5.90
CA ALA A 97 -15.97 20.59 -7.20
C ALA A 97 -16.15 22.01 -7.75
N VAL A 98 -15.04 22.71 -7.97
CA VAL A 98 -15.02 24.10 -8.45
C VAL A 98 -14.33 24.17 -9.81
N ALA A 99 -15.12 24.25 -10.88
CA ALA A 99 -14.60 24.51 -12.22
C ALA A 99 -14.50 26.03 -12.46
N ARG A 100 -13.31 26.49 -12.84
CA ARG A 100 -13.03 27.90 -13.21
C ARG A 100 -13.24 28.17 -14.70
N VAL A 101 -13.55 27.12 -15.45
CA VAL A 101 -13.86 27.14 -16.88
C VAL A 101 -15.31 26.70 -17.10
N PRO A 102 -15.96 27.12 -18.20
CA PRO A 102 -17.30 26.66 -18.53
C PRO A 102 -17.32 25.17 -18.84
N GLY A 103 -18.38 24.50 -18.41
CA GLY A 103 -18.63 23.09 -18.65
C GLY A 103 -19.61 22.57 -17.61
N ARG A 104 -19.80 21.25 -17.58
CA ARG A 104 -20.68 20.55 -16.65
C ARG A 104 -19.86 19.52 -15.88
N VAL A 105 -19.93 19.58 -14.56
CA VAL A 105 -19.34 18.57 -13.67
C VAL A 105 -20.45 17.60 -13.27
N GLU A 106 -20.21 16.30 -13.39
CA GLU A 106 -21.10 15.23 -12.96
C GLU A 106 -20.40 14.30 -11.98
N LEU A 107 -21.19 13.68 -11.10
CA LEU A 107 -20.75 12.56 -10.28
C LEU A 107 -21.43 11.31 -10.79
N VAL A 108 -20.62 10.32 -11.13
CA VAL A 108 -21.05 9.06 -11.72
C VAL A 108 -20.70 7.91 -10.79
N GLY A 109 -21.65 7.01 -10.59
CA GLY A 109 -21.44 5.77 -9.84
C GLY A 109 -21.08 4.61 -10.76
N ASP A 110 -20.18 3.73 -10.30
CA ASP A 110 -19.82 2.49 -10.98
C ASP A 110 -19.58 1.33 -9.99
N ASP A 111 -19.45 0.12 -10.55
CA ASP A 111 -19.14 -1.11 -9.81
C ASP A 111 -17.69 -1.51 -10.04
N PRO A 112 -16.74 -0.98 -9.25
CA PRO A 112 -15.35 -1.37 -9.41
C PRO A 112 -15.24 -2.88 -9.17
N TRP A 113 -14.55 -3.58 -10.08
CA TRP A 113 -14.34 -5.04 -10.04
C TRP A 113 -15.59 -5.93 -10.21
N GLY A 114 -16.68 -5.40 -10.79
CA GLY A 114 -17.90 -6.18 -10.99
C GLY A 114 -18.59 -6.55 -9.68
N TRP A 115 -18.42 -5.70 -8.65
CA TRP A 115 -19.17 -5.79 -7.40
C TRP A 115 -20.67 -5.88 -7.65
N LYS A 116 -21.38 -6.54 -6.73
CA LYS A 116 -22.84 -6.68 -6.84
C LYS A 116 -23.47 -5.31 -6.62
N ALA A 117 -23.76 -4.62 -7.72
CA ALA A 117 -24.44 -3.32 -7.71
C ALA A 117 -25.65 -3.37 -6.78
N ARG A 118 -25.57 -2.61 -5.69
CA ARG A 118 -26.66 -2.41 -4.73
C ARG A 118 -27.17 -0.98 -4.79
N TRP A 119 -27.10 -0.33 -5.95
CA TRP A 119 -27.48 1.06 -6.12
C TRP A 119 -28.43 1.28 -7.29
N GLU A 120 -29.21 2.36 -7.23
CA GLU A 120 -30.11 2.83 -8.28
C GLU A 120 -29.98 4.34 -8.45
N GLN A 121 -30.06 4.80 -9.69
CA GLN A 121 -30.18 6.23 -9.99
C GLN A 121 -31.66 6.61 -9.93
N ALA A 122 -32.02 7.56 -9.08
CA ALA A 122 -33.36 8.12 -8.96
C ALA A 122 -33.40 9.58 -9.45
N SER A 123 -34.60 10.12 -9.64
CA SER A 123 -34.79 11.51 -10.10
C SER A 123 -34.35 12.56 -9.08
N ASP A 124 -34.21 12.18 -7.81
CA ASP A 124 -33.84 13.05 -6.69
C ASP A 124 -32.42 12.77 -6.13
N GLY A 125 -31.66 11.88 -6.76
CA GLY A 125 -30.31 11.51 -6.36
C GLY A 125 -29.97 10.05 -6.66
N TRP A 126 -28.80 9.60 -6.21
CA TRP A 126 -28.43 8.18 -6.23
C TRP A 126 -28.81 7.53 -4.90
N ARG A 127 -29.29 6.29 -4.94
CA ARG A 127 -29.66 5.50 -3.77
C ARG A 127 -28.86 4.21 -3.75
N ALA A 128 -28.37 3.79 -2.59
CA ALA A 128 -27.60 2.56 -2.50
C ALA A 128 -27.85 1.81 -1.18
N ALA A 129 -27.89 0.48 -1.25
CA ALA A 129 -28.30 -0.43 -0.20
C ALA A 129 -27.20 -0.68 0.87
N LEU A 130 -26.67 0.35 1.55
CA LEU A 130 -25.55 0.19 2.50
C LEU A 130 -25.84 0.82 3.88
N GLU A 131 -25.23 0.25 4.92
CA GLU A 131 -25.46 0.56 6.34
C GLU A 131 -24.95 1.95 6.76
N GLY A 132 -25.78 2.98 6.55
CA GLY A 132 -25.78 4.19 7.36
C GLY A 132 -24.74 5.25 7.04
N VAL A 133 -24.30 5.41 5.78
CA VAL A 133 -23.46 6.54 5.34
C VAL A 133 -24.19 7.45 4.36
N GLU A 134 -23.90 8.73 4.42
CA GLU A 134 -24.62 9.82 3.75
C GLU A 134 -23.59 10.66 2.97
N ILE A 135 -23.85 11.02 1.70
CA ILE A 135 -22.92 11.85 0.93
C ILE A 135 -23.67 13.06 0.37
N ALA A 136 -23.28 14.24 0.83
CA ALA A 136 -23.73 15.49 0.26
C ALA A 136 -22.67 15.99 -0.73
N ALA A 137 -23.05 16.21 -1.99
CA ALA A 137 -22.15 16.75 -3.01
C ALA A 137 -22.70 18.05 -3.61
N ALA A 138 -21.83 19.04 -3.80
CA ALA A 138 -22.16 20.29 -4.47
C ALA A 138 -21.21 20.53 -5.65
N PHE A 139 -21.78 20.83 -6.83
CA PHE A 139 -21.06 21.10 -8.06
C PHE A 139 -21.27 22.57 -8.46
N ALA A 140 -20.20 23.24 -8.87
CA ALA A 140 -20.25 24.60 -9.41
C ALA A 140 -19.69 24.64 -10.84
N PRO A 141 -20.48 25.12 -11.81
CA PRO A 141 -19.94 26.08 -12.77
C PRO A 141 -20.90 27.24 -13.12
N ARG A 142 -20.32 28.46 -13.20
CA ARG A 142 -20.81 29.73 -13.78
C ARG A 142 -22.21 30.29 -13.38
N ALA A 143 -22.20 31.57 -12.99
CA ALA A 143 -23.33 32.51 -13.03
C ALA A 143 -24.63 32.07 -12.35
N GLY A 144 -24.57 31.75 -11.05
CA GLY A 144 -25.73 31.92 -10.16
C GLY A 144 -26.56 30.69 -9.81
N GLU A 145 -26.32 29.52 -10.41
CA GLU A 145 -27.03 28.29 -10.02
C GLU A 145 -26.06 27.17 -9.59
N ARG A 146 -26.18 26.78 -8.31
CA ARG A 146 -25.47 25.63 -7.73
C ARG A 146 -26.25 24.37 -8.10
N ALA A 147 -25.65 23.47 -8.89
CA ALA A 147 -26.20 22.13 -9.07
C ALA A 147 -25.77 21.27 -7.86
N ALA A 148 -26.67 21.08 -6.90
CA ALA A 148 -26.43 20.17 -5.78
C ALA A 148 -26.94 18.76 -6.14
N THR A 149 -26.08 17.74 -6.04
CA THR A 149 -26.51 16.33 -6.14
C THR A 149 -26.37 15.71 -4.76
N VAL A 150 -27.47 15.21 -4.22
CA VAL A 150 -27.45 14.48 -2.95
C VAL A 150 -27.36 13.00 -3.26
N VAL A 151 -26.45 12.29 -2.61
CA VAL A 151 -26.41 10.83 -2.63
C VAL A 151 -26.72 10.33 -1.22
N ALA A 152 -27.69 9.43 -1.10
CA ALA A 152 -28.05 8.86 0.20
C ALA A 152 -28.01 7.34 0.13
N TRP A 153 -27.40 6.70 1.12
CA TRP A 153 -27.41 5.25 1.26
C TRP A 153 -28.52 4.87 2.22
N GLU A 154 -29.34 3.91 1.81
CA GLU A 154 -30.48 3.41 2.55
C GLU A 154 -30.40 1.90 2.65
N PRO A 155 -30.92 1.22 3.68
CA PRO A 155 -30.98 -0.24 3.68
C PRO A 155 -31.85 -0.77 2.52
N LYS A 156 -31.50 -1.96 2.01
CA LYS A 156 -32.25 -2.63 0.94
C LYS A 156 -33.75 -2.73 1.29
N GLY A 157 -34.63 -2.18 0.45
CA GLY A 157 -36.09 -2.24 0.62
C GLY A 157 -36.74 -0.99 1.26
N ALA A 158 -35.99 0.10 1.45
CA ALA A 158 -36.55 1.38 1.84
C ALA A 158 -37.56 1.91 0.79
N ARG A 159 -38.65 2.56 1.24
CA ARG A 159 -39.71 3.07 0.36
C ARG A 159 -39.26 4.37 -0.34
N PRO A 160 -39.45 4.51 -1.66
CA PRO A 160 -39.21 5.76 -2.37
C PRO A 160 -40.07 6.91 -1.81
N GLY A 161 -39.45 8.05 -1.48
CA GLY A 161 -40.16 9.35 -1.43
C GLY A 161 -40.20 10.12 -0.11
N SER A 162 -39.68 9.61 1.00
CA SER A 162 -39.43 10.44 2.20
C SER A 162 -38.58 9.64 3.20
N THR A 163 -37.27 9.80 3.14
CA THR A 163 -36.35 9.00 3.96
C THR A 163 -35.36 9.88 4.70
N PRO A 164 -35.10 9.59 6.01
CA PRO A 164 -34.29 10.45 6.87
C PRO A 164 -32.88 10.77 6.36
N ALA A 165 -32.26 9.88 5.58
CA ALA A 165 -30.89 10.03 5.06
C ALA A 165 -30.81 11.14 3.99
N LEU A 166 -31.73 11.15 3.02
CA LEU A 166 -31.80 12.18 1.99
C LEU A 166 -32.10 13.56 2.60
N ASP A 167 -33.02 13.62 3.58
CA ASP A 167 -33.33 14.85 4.30
C ASP A 167 -32.15 15.35 5.14
N ARG A 168 -31.38 14.45 5.76
CA ARG A 168 -30.14 14.81 6.48
C ARG A 168 -29.09 15.34 5.53
N ALA A 169 -28.82 14.67 4.42
CA ALA A 169 -27.84 15.13 3.44
C ALA A 169 -28.25 16.48 2.80
N ARG A 170 -29.55 16.70 2.55
CA ARG A 170 -30.08 18.02 2.14
C ARG A 170 -29.87 19.10 3.21
N ARG A 171 -29.95 18.77 4.50
CA ARG A 171 -29.62 19.70 5.60
C ARG A 171 -28.13 20.03 5.69
N LEU A 172 -27.25 19.15 5.21
CA LEU A 172 -25.80 19.38 5.19
C LEU A 172 -25.35 20.28 4.02
N LEU A 173 -26.09 20.30 2.90
CA LEU A 173 -25.74 21.07 1.71
C LEU A 173 -25.44 22.56 1.97
N PRO A 174 -26.23 23.32 2.77
CA PRO A 174 -25.95 24.73 3.04
C PRO A 174 -24.63 24.95 3.81
N GLU A 175 -24.16 23.95 4.55
CA GLU A 175 -22.94 24.03 5.36
C GLU A 175 -21.72 23.41 4.68
N LEU A 176 -21.88 22.85 3.49
CA LEU A 176 -20.84 22.06 2.80
C LEU A 176 -19.55 22.86 2.59
N ASP A 177 -19.64 24.11 2.17
CA ASP A 177 -18.44 24.96 1.99
C ASP A 177 -17.70 25.17 3.30
N ARG A 178 -18.45 25.53 4.35
CA ARG A 178 -17.89 25.76 5.67
C ARG A 178 -17.23 24.49 6.19
N TRP A 179 -17.85 23.33 5.99
CA TRP A 179 -17.25 22.05 6.36
C TRP A 179 -15.92 21.85 5.63
N ILE A 180 -15.89 21.94 4.29
CA ILE A 180 -14.65 21.75 3.53
C ILE A 180 -13.58 22.78 3.96
N ASP A 181 -13.95 24.04 4.17
CA ASP A 181 -13.03 25.10 4.60
C ASP A 181 -12.48 24.87 6.02
N ASP A 182 -13.31 24.40 6.95
CA ASP A 182 -12.90 23.98 8.28
C ASP A 182 -11.92 22.80 8.21
N ALA A 183 -12.23 21.79 7.39
CA ALA A 183 -11.42 20.60 7.21
C ALA A 183 -10.05 20.93 6.59
N ARG A 184 -10.03 21.82 5.60
CA ARG A 184 -8.80 22.36 5.01
C ARG A 184 -7.97 23.11 6.06
N THR A 185 -8.59 23.99 6.83
CA THR A 185 -7.90 24.76 7.87
C THR A 185 -7.34 23.83 8.94
N ASP A 186 -8.08 22.79 9.33
CA ASP A 186 -7.61 21.78 10.26
C ASP A 186 -6.41 21.01 9.73
N TRP A 187 -6.47 20.57 8.47
CA TRP A 187 -5.35 19.94 7.78
C TRP A 187 -4.12 20.85 7.76
N ASP A 188 -4.28 22.11 7.33
CA ASP A 188 -3.17 23.04 7.22
C ASP A 188 -2.47 23.25 8.58
N ARG A 189 -3.21 23.21 9.70
CA ARG A 189 -2.64 23.33 11.05
C ARG A 189 -1.83 22.11 11.48
N ARG A 190 -2.25 20.90 11.10
CA ARG A 190 -1.66 19.64 11.60
C ARG A 190 -0.67 18.98 10.64
N ARG A 191 -0.66 19.37 9.37
CA ARG A 191 0.22 18.76 8.36
C ARG A 191 1.69 18.92 8.73
N PRO A 192 2.56 17.97 8.36
CA PRO A 192 4.01 18.14 8.50
C PRO A 192 4.48 19.42 7.80
N ARG A 193 5.37 20.17 8.46
CA ARG A 193 5.95 21.41 7.91
C ARG A 193 7.47 21.33 7.96
N GLY A 194 8.10 21.71 6.85
CA GLY A 194 9.53 21.96 6.80
C GLY A 194 9.84 23.43 7.11
N SER A 195 11.13 23.77 7.09
CA SER A 195 11.60 25.16 7.17
C SER A 195 12.77 25.37 6.22
N GLY A 196 12.92 26.60 5.72
CA GLY A 196 14.00 26.92 4.79
C GLY A 196 13.90 26.14 3.49
N ALA A 197 15.01 25.60 3.00
CA ALA A 197 15.05 24.90 1.70
C ALA A 197 14.21 23.61 1.64
N ALA A 198 13.74 23.09 2.77
CA ALA A 198 12.95 21.86 2.84
C ALA A 198 11.44 22.10 3.00
N GLU A 199 10.97 23.35 3.04
CA GLU A 199 9.56 23.67 3.30
C GLU A 199 8.62 23.00 2.29
N GLU A 200 8.83 23.22 1.00
CA GLU A 200 8.02 22.60 -0.06
C GLU A 200 8.24 21.08 -0.18
N LEU A 201 9.43 20.60 0.18
CA LEU A 201 9.77 19.17 0.09
C LEU A 201 8.98 18.33 1.11
N VAL A 202 8.88 18.79 2.36
CA VAL A 202 8.14 18.07 3.39
C VAL A 202 6.66 17.96 3.03
N GLU A 203 6.09 19.05 2.50
CA GLU A 203 4.71 19.07 2.01
C GLU A 203 4.49 18.07 0.88
N ALA A 204 5.37 18.07 -0.14
CA ALA A 204 5.26 17.18 -1.29
C ALA A 204 5.38 15.69 -0.89
N VAL A 205 6.29 15.36 0.04
CA VAL A 205 6.47 13.99 0.52
C VAL A 205 5.24 13.52 1.30
N ALA A 206 4.72 14.35 2.22
CA ALA A 206 3.54 13.98 3.01
C ALA A 206 2.30 13.77 2.12
N ASP A 207 2.07 14.69 1.18
CA ASP A 207 0.96 14.60 0.23
C ASP A 207 1.10 13.33 -0.63
N HIS A 208 2.29 13.07 -1.19
CA HIS A 208 2.56 11.87 -1.99
C HIS A 208 2.34 10.57 -1.22
N SER A 209 2.86 10.46 0.01
CA SER A 209 2.71 9.25 0.83
C SER A 209 1.25 8.92 1.09
N MET A 210 0.44 9.92 1.45
CA MET A 210 -1.00 9.72 1.68
C MET A 210 -1.76 9.39 0.40
N TRP A 211 -1.37 9.99 -0.73
CA TRP A 211 -1.97 9.69 -2.03
C TRP A 211 -1.74 8.24 -2.45
N ASN A 212 -0.60 7.65 -2.13
CA ASN A 212 -0.37 6.24 -2.49
C ASN A 212 -1.25 5.27 -1.70
N VAL A 213 -1.97 5.69 -0.65
CA VAL A 213 -2.83 4.78 0.11
C VAL A 213 -4.12 4.44 -0.66
N LEU A 214 -4.31 3.15 -0.92
CA LEU A 214 -5.44 2.59 -1.67
C LEU A 214 -6.26 1.62 -0.80
N LEU A 215 -7.48 1.28 -1.23
CA LEU A 215 -8.36 0.34 -0.56
C LEU A 215 -8.25 -1.08 -1.15
N GLN A 216 -8.12 -2.09 -0.29
CA GLN A 216 -8.28 -3.50 -0.64
C GLN A 216 -9.78 -3.87 -0.62
N PRO A 217 -10.38 -4.25 -1.76
CA PRO A 217 -11.81 -4.52 -1.86
C PRO A 217 -12.30 -5.71 -1.01
N GLU A 218 -11.47 -6.74 -0.82
CA GLU A 218 -11.85 -7.98 -0.12
C GLU A 218 -11.72 -7.87 1.39
N THR A 219 -10.80 -7.07 1.89
CA THR A 219 -10.57 -6.94 3.34
C THR A 219 -11.11 -5.61 3.89
N GLY A 220 -11.30 -4.63 2.99
CA GLY A 220 -11.53 -3.24 3.35
C GLY A 220 -10.29 -2.54 3.92
N ARG A 221 -9.12 -3.19 4.01
CA ARG A 221 -7.91 -2.55 4.53
C ARG A 221 -7.41 -1.45 3.61
N LEU A 222 -6.75 -0.46 4.19
CA LEU A 222 -5.97 0.51 3.43
C LEU A 222 -4.53 0.02 3.34
N TYR A 223 -3.94 0.05 2.15
CA TYR A 223 -2.58 -0.44 1.89
C TYR A 223 -1.80 0.57 1.05
N ALA A 224 -0.47 0.49 1.11
CA ALA A 224 0.43 1.29 0.28
C ALA A 224 1.08 0.38 -0.79
N PRO A 225 0.75 0.53 -2.08
CA PRO A 225 1.42 -0.17 -3.16
C PRO A 225 2.79 0.45 -3.46
N ALA A 226 3.60 -0.25 -4.26
CA ALA A 226 4.82 0.34 -4.86
C ALA A 226 4.50 1.48 -5.86
N GLY A 227 3.30 1.45 -6.46
CA GLY A 227 2.80 2.47 -7.36
C GLY A 227 1.31 2.31 -7.60
N ARG A 228 0.65 3.34 -8.16
CA ARG A 228 -0.79 3.30 -8.48
C ARG A 228 -1.14 2.53 -9.75
N ARG A 229 -0.12 2.09 -10.49
CA ARG A 229 -0.19 1.10 -11.57
C ARG A 229 0.67 -0.08 -11.20
N TRP A 230 0.29 -1.26 -11.67
CA TRP A 230 1.15 -2.43 -11.51
C TRP A 230 2.46 -2.24 -12.28
N ILE A 231 3.58 -2.44 -11.59
CA ILE A 231 4.93 -2.16 -12.12
C ILE A 231 5.50 -3.30 -12.98
N PHE A 232 4.85 -4.48 -12.99
CA PHE A 232 5.29 -5.65 -13.77
C PHE A 232 4.24 -6.04 -14.83
N PRO A 233 4.63 -6.77 -15.89
CA PRO A 233 3.65 -7.27 -16.86
C PRO A 233 2.61 -8.20 -16.20
N LYS A 234 1.32 -8.02 -16.55
CA LYS A 234 0.22 -8.89 -16.10
C LYS A 234 0.32 -10.29 -16.75
N PRO A 235 -0.18 -11.36 -16.10
CA PRO A 235 -0.28 -12.68 -16.74
C PRO A 235 -1.12 -12.61 -18.02
N GLY A 236 -0.60 -13.11 -19.14
CA GLY A 236 -1.32 -13.20 -20.41
C GLY A 236 -1.44 -11.91 -21.23
N GLY A 237 -0.87 -10.79 -20.79
CA GLY A 237 -0.83 -9.55 -21.56
C GLY A 237 0.43 -9.44 -22.42
N SER A 238 0.28 -9.40 -23.75
CA SER A 238 1.32 -8.85 -24.63
C SER A 238 1.27 -7.33 -24.55
N GLY A 239 1.78 -6.74 -23.47
CA GLY A 239 1.66 -5.31 -23.22
C GLY A 239 2.77 -4.79 -22.32
N ARG A 240 3.55 -3.87 -22.89
CA ARG A 240 4.65 -3.11 -22.29
C ARG A 240 4.32 -2.65 -20.86
N GLY A 241 5.12 -3.11 -19.90
CA GLY A 241 5.29 -2.34 -18.67
C GLY A 241 6.10 -1.09 -18.99
N ASP A 242 5.64 0.06 -18.51
CA ASP A 242 6.45 1.27 -18.50
C ASP A 242 7.72 0.98 -17.68
N GLY A 243 8.86 1.13 -18.35
CA GLY A 243 10.09 0.47 -17.99
C GLY A 243 10.72 0.93 -16.67
N ALA A 244 11.17 -0.06 -15.90
CA ALA A 244 12.37 0.02 -15.10
C ALA A 244 13.12 -1.33 -15.11
N ALA A 245 13.53 -1.79 -16.30
CA ALA A 245 14.81 -2.47 -16.55
C ALA A 245 14.88 -3.02 -17.99
N ALA A 246 15.96 -2.63 -18.68
CA ALA A 246 16.58 -3.20 -19.88
C ALA A 246 15.88 -3.09 -21.26
N GLY A 247 16.41 -2.19 -22.11
CA GLY A 247 16.43 -2.34 -23.56
C GLY A 247 15.54 -1.37 -24.35
N GLY A 248 16.15 -0.40 -25.02
CA GLY A 248 15.47 0.61 -25.84
C GLY A 248 14.83 0.06 -27.12
N GLY A 249 13.66 0.61 -27.46
CA GLY A 249 12.98 0.39 -28.73
C GLY A 249 11.60 1.07 -28.76
N ALA A 250 11.52 2.26 -29.33
CA ALA A 250 10.28 2.98 -29.58
C ALA A 250 9.44 2.24 -30.64
N THR A 251 8.14 2.04 -30.40
CA THR A 251 7.15 1.93 -31.49
C THR A 251 5.82 2.56 -31.08
N GLU A 252 5.19 3.16 -32.08
CA GLU A 252 4.04 4.06 -32.07
C GLU A 252 2.69 3.38 -31.76
N GLY A 253 1.80 4.16 -31.14
CA GLY A 253 0.36 4.30 -31.43
C GLY A 253 -0.51 3.06 -31.56
N VAL A 254 -1.25 2.74 -30.48
CA VAL A 254 -2.56 2.08 -30.57
C VAL A 254 -3.52 2.80 -29.62
N ASP A 255 -4.71 3.10 -30.14
CA ASP A 255 -5.80 3.85 -29.51
C ASP A 255 -6.42 3.02 -28.36
N GLU A 256 -6.19 3.42 -27.09
CA GLU A 256 -6.62 2.72 -25.87
C GLU A 256 -8.13 2.82 -25.56
N ARG A 257 -8.95 3.30 -26.51
CA ARG A 257 -10.34 3.70 -26.26
C ARG A 257 -11.41 2.61 -26.44
N GLU A 258 -11.06 1.39 -26.87
CA GLU A 258 -12.04 0.32 -27.10
C GLU A 258 -11.82 -0.90 -26.19
N GLY A 259 -12.27 -0.75 -24.94
CA GLY A 259 -12.39 -1.82 -23.96
C GLY A 259 -12.38 -1.21 -22.57
N ALA A 260 -13.42 -1.44 -21.76
CA ALA A 260 -13.37 -1.08 -20.35
C ALA A 260 -12.27 -1.91 -19.69
N ALA A 261 -11.03 -1.40 -19.65
CA ALA A 261 -9.92 -2.09 -19.02
C ALA A 261 -10.34 -2.49 -17.59
N GLU A 262 -10.15 -3.75 -17.22
CA GLU A 262 -10.45 -4.19 -15.86
C GLU A 262 -9.60 -3.36 -14.87
N PRO A 263 -10.16 -2.97 -13.71
CA PRO A 263 -9.39 -2.21 -12.73
C PRO A 263 -8.15 -3.00 -12.30
N ASP A 264 -7.07 -2.30 -11.99
CA ASP A 264 -5.87 -2.95 -11.46
C ASP A 264 -6.19 -3.72 -10.15
N ASP A 265 -5.59 -4.90 -10.03
CA ASP A 265 -5.62 -5.67 -8.81
C ASP A 265 -4.68 -5.05 -7.78
N TRP A 266 -5.12 -4.99 -6.53
CA TRP A 266 -4.27 -4.52 -5.45
C TRP A 266 -3.04 -5.41 -5.33
N THR A 267 -1.89 -4.81 -4.97
CA THR A 267 -0.68 -5.56 -4.66
C THR A 267 0.04 -4.97 -3.44
N VAL A 268 0.32 -5.84 -2.48
CA VAL A 268 1.08 -5.57 -1.26
C VAL A 268 2.46 -6.19 -1.41
N PHE A 269 3.51 -5.41 -1.20
CA PHE A 269 4.89 -5.89 -1.13
C PHE A 269 5.27 -6.11 0.34
N GLY A 270 6.13 -7.09 0.60
CA GLY A 270 6.49 -7.52 1.95
C GLY A 270 7.08 -6.39 2.78
N TRP A 271 8.37 -6.12 2.64
CA TRP A 271 9.07 -5.13 3.47
C TRP A 271 8.65 -3.68 3.22
N ASP A 272 8.28 -3.32 1.98
CA ASP A 272 7.88 -1.96 1.59
C ASP A 272 6.67 -1.47 2.41
N SER A 273 5.69 -2.35 2.65
CA SER A 273 4.49 -2.01 3.42
C SER A 273 4.83 -1.48 4.81
N PHE A 274 5.84 -2.05 5.45
CA PHE A 274 6.25 -1.68 6.80
C PHE A 274 7.05 -0.37 6.84
N PHE A 275 7.91 -0.13 5.86
CA PHE A 275 8.58 1.17 5.74
C PHE A 275 7.63 2.29 5.33
N ASN A 276 6.70 2.01 4.41
CA ASN A 276 5.63 2.94 4.04
C ASN A 276 4.75 3.29 5.24
N ALA A 277 4.45 2.33 6.11
CA ALA A 277 3.73 2.60 7.35
C ALA A 277 4.51 3.56 8.27
N ILE A 278 5.82 3.35 8.47
CA ILE A 278 6.66 4.29 9.26
C ILE A 278 6.67 5.69 8.64
N ALA A 279 6.82 5.80 7.31
CA ALA A 279 6.77 7.08 6.62
C ALA A 279 5.41 7.79 6.80
N LEU A 280 4.31 7.04 6.63
CA LEU A 280 2.95 7.54 6.81
C LEU A 280 2.66 8.03 8.22
N ALA A 281 3.31 7.47 9.24
CA ALA A 281 3.11 7.88 10.63
C ALA A 281 3.46 9.35 10.87
N THR A 282 4.30 9.95 10.01
CA THR A 282 4.60 11.38 10.05
C THR A 282 3.39 12.26 9.72
N ALA A 283 2.44 11.74 8.95
CA ALA A 283 1.23 12.46 8.50
C ALA A 283 -0.06 11.93 9.14
N SER A 284 -0.16 10.61 9.36
CA SER A 284 -1.35 9.96 9.93
C SER A 284 -1.00 8.60 10.56
N GLY A 285 -1.01 8.54 11.89
CA GLY A 285 -0.84 7.29 12.64
C GLY A 285 -1.91 6.24 12.33
N ARG A 286 -3.15 6.65 12.04
CA ARG A 286 -4.23 5.71 11.67
C ARG A 286 -3.95 5.03 10.33
N LEU A 287 -3.57 5.80 9.31
CA LEU A 287 -3.23 5.23 8.00
C LEU A 287 -2.00 4.32 8.10
N ALA A 288 -1.01 4.72 8.90
CA ALA A 288 0.17 3.89 9.16
C ALA A 288 -0.20 2.52 9.72
N TRP A 289 -1.09 2.47 10.73
CA TRP A 289 -1.55 1.19 11.29
C TRP A 289 -2.36 0.36 10.31
N GLU A 290 -3.25 0.95 9.52
CA GLU A 290 -3.99 0.21 8.48
C GLU A 290 -3.05 -0.42 7.45
N VAL A 291 -2.04 0.32 6.96
CA VAL A 291 -1.05 -0.17 6.00
C VAL A 291 -0.20 -1.30 6.59
N LEU A 292 0.24 -1.16 7.84
CA LEU A 292 0.99 -2.21 8.54
C LEU A 292 0.16 -3.50 8.67
N LEU A 293 -1.10 -3.36 9.08
CA LEU A 293 -2.00 -4.50 9.23
C LEU A 293 -2.32 -5.14 7.88
N ALA A 294 -2.50 -4.37 6.81
CA ALA A 294 -2.65 -4.89 5.45
C ALA A 294 -1.43 -5.72 5.01
N GLY A 295 -0.22 -5.27 5.35
CA GLY A 295 1.03 -6.02 5.17
C GLY A 295 0.99 -7.38 5.87
N LEU A 296 0.62 -7.42 7.16
CA LEU A 296 0.54 -8.66 7.93
C LEU A 296 -0.60 -9.58 7.49
N GLU A 297 -1.75 -9.04 7.09
CA GLU A 297 -2.91 -9.79 6.61
C GLU A 297 -2.66 -10.42 5.23
N SER A 298 -1.64 -9.95 4.50
CA SER A 298 -1.15 -10.59 3.27
C SER A 298 -0.45 -11.94 3.52
N ARG A 299 -0.33 -12.40 4.76
CA ARG A 299 0.30 -13.67 5.13
C ARG A 299 -0.42 -14.90 4.59
N TYR A 300 0.32 -15.94 4.17
CA TYR A 300 -0.25 -17.25 3.85
C TYR A 300 -0.39 -18.15 5.10
N PRO A 301 -1.19 -19.24 5.04
CA PRO A 301 -1.39 -20.14 6.19
C PRO A 301 -0.10 -20.75 6.77
N ASN A 302 0.98 -20.85 5.98
CA ASN A 302 2.28 -21.35 6.45
C ASN A 302 3.00 -20.38 7.40
N GLY A 303 2.58 -19.11 7.47
CA GLY A 303 3.15 -18.09 8.34
C GLY A 303 3.93 -16.99 7.60
N ASN A 304 4.21 -17.12 6.30
CA ASN A 304 5.03 -16.11 5.61
C ASN A 304 4.24 -14.83 5.33
N VAL A 305 4.83 -13.67 5.59
CA VAL A 305 4.46 -12.45 4.86
C VAL A 305 5.22 -12.52 3.53
N PRO A 306 4.53 -12.65 2.38
CA PRO A 306 5.18 -12.94 1.11
C PRO A 306 5.97 -11.73 0.58
N ASN A 307 6.91 -11.99 -0.33
CA ASN A 307 7.61 -10.96 -1.10
C ASN A 307 6.62 -10.00 -1.77
N TRP A 308 5.56 -10.54 -2.37
CA TRP A 308 4.41 -9.77 -2.81
C TRP A 308 3.14 -10.63 -2.81
N ARG A 309 1.99 -9.97 -2.68
CA ARG A 309 0.66 -10.59 -2.79
C ARG A 309 -0.34 -9.65 -3.44
N SER A 310 -1.16 -10.20 -4.32
CA SER A 310 -2.30 -9.54 -4.95
C SER A 310 -3.59 -10.32 -4.72
N ARG A 311 -4.69 -9.84 -5.31
CA ARG A 311 -5.96 -10.57 -5.37
C ARG A 311 -5.83 -11.96 -5.98
N LEU A 312 -4.95 -12.13 -6.97
CA LEU A 312 -4.82 -13.37 -7.76
C LEU A 312 -3.84 -14.38 -7.17
N GLY A 313 -2.97 -13.98 -6.24
CA GLY A 313 -1.93 -14.83 -5.70
C GLY A 313 -0.74 -14.04 -5.20
N GLY A 314 0.45 -14.63 -5.25
CA GLY A 314 1.69 -14.03 -4.78
C GLY A 314 2.74 -15.10 -4.55
N THR A 315 3.65 -14.87 -3.62
CA THR A 315 4.80 -15.76 -3.38
C THR A 315 4.68 -16.51 -2.04
N PRO A 316 3.93 -17.62 -1.95
CA PRO A 316 3.85 -18.40 -0.71
C PRO A 316 5.16 -19.16 -0.39
N ASP A 317 6.06 -19.31 -1.37
CA ASP A 317 7.35 -20.00 -1.27
C ASP A 317 8.44 -19.21 -0.54
N ARG A 318 8.31 -17.88 -0.54
CA ARG A 318 9.35 -16.98 -0.02
C ARG A 318 8.78 -15.71 0.60
N SER A 319 9.59 -15.06 1.41
CA SER A 319 9.23 -13.86 2.17
C SER A 319 10.01 -12.63 1.68
N GLN A 320 10.24 -11.67 2.57
CA GLN A 320 11.11 -10.51 2.43
C GLN A 320 11.72 -10.17 3.80
N PRO A 321 12.66 -9.21 3.93
CA PRO A 321 13.26 -8.86 5.22
C PRO A 321 12.22 -8.67 6.35
N PRO A 322 12.35 -9.39 7.50
CA PRO A 322 11.35 -9.37 8.57
C PRO A 322 11.41 -8.09 9.41
N VAL A 323 11.00 -6.97 8.83
CA VAL A 323 11.02 -5.64 9.45
C VAL A 323 9.68 -5.27 10.13
N GLY A 324 8.72 -6.19 10.15
CA GLY A 324 7.36 -5.94 10.65
C GLY A 324 7.30 -5.53 12.11
N SER A 325 8.03 -6.23 13.00
CA SER A 325 8.00 -5.93 14.44
C SER A 325 8.73 -4.63 14.76
N PHE A 326 9.79 -4.32 13.99
CA PHE A 326 10.46 -3.03 14.06
C PHE A 326 9.51 -1.89 13.70
N ALA A 327 8.78 -2.02 12.58
CA ALA A 327 7.78 -1.03 12.19
C ALA A 327 6.66 -0.90 13.21
N ALA A 328 6.08 -2.00 13.68
CA ALA A 328 4.99 -1.98 14.67
C ALA A 328 5.42 -1.30 15.98
N LEU A 329 6.62 -1.60 16.47
CA LEU A 329 7.15 -0.96 17.67
C LEU A 329 7.42 0.54 17.44
N LYS A 330 8.00 0.92 16.29
CA LYS A 330 8.21 2.33 15.92
C LYS A 330 6.90 3.09 15.84
N LEU A 331 5.88 2.51 15.22
CA LEU A 331 4.54 3.09 15.16
C LEU A 331 3.94 3.26 16.54
N HIS A 332 3.97 2.24 17.38
CA HIS A 332 3.43 2.33 18.73
C HIS A 332 4.13 3.42 19.57
N LEU A 333 5.43 3.60 19.42
CA LEU A 333 6.17 4.66 20.13
C LEU A 333 5.86 6.07 19.59
N ALA A 334 5.57 6.21 18.30
CA ALA A 334 5.30 7.50 17.67
C ALA A 334 3.81 7.90 17.69
N CYS A 335 2.93 6.93 17.54
CA CYS A 335 1.47 7.03 17.44
C CYS A 335 0.83 5.84 18.19
N PRO A 336 0.77 5.89 19.53
CA PRO A 336 0.32 4.76 20.35
C PRO A 336 -1.10 4.31 20.00
N ASP A 337 -1.25 3.03 19.69
CA ASP A 337 -2.51 2.32 19.50
C ASP A 337 -2.30 0.88 20.00
N GLU A 338 -2.77 0.59 21.22
CA GLU A 338 -2.60 -0.72 21.86
C GLU A 338 -3.46 -1.79 21.19
N ASP A 339 -4.66 -1.43 20.71
CA ASP A 339 -5.56 -2.36 20.04
C ASP A 339 -4.98 -2.78 18.68
N ALA A 340 -4.44 -1.83 17.91
CA ALA A 340 -3.76 -2.12 16.64
C ALA A 340 -2.48 -2.95 16.85
N LEU A 341 -1.71 -2.65 17.90
CA LEU A 341 -0.52 -3.44 18.25
C LEU A 341 -0.90 -4.88 18.65
N ALA A 342 -1.95 -5.05 19.46
CA ALA A 342 -2.48 -6.36 19.82
C ALA A 342 -3.00 -7.12 18.60
N ALA A 343 -3.67 -6.45 17.67
CA ALA A 343 -4.12 -7.05 16.41
C ALA A 343 -2.95 -7.51 15.52
N ALA A 344 -1.83 -6.79 15.52
CA ALA A 344 -0.62 -7.16 14.77
C ALA A 344 0.12 -8.37 15.37
N TRP A 345 0.05 -8.57 16.69
CA TRP A 345 0.85 -9.56 17.43
C TRP A 345 0.88 -10.96 16.80
N THR A 346 -0.30 -11.53 16.51
CA THR A 346 -0.40 -12.89 15.95
C THR A 346 0.29 -12.99 14.58
N GLY A 347 0.18 -11.96 13.75
CA GLY A 347 0.82 -11.93 12.44
C GLY A 347 2.33 -11.81 12.54
N LEU A 348 2.82 -10.95 13.43
CA LEU A 348 4.25 -10.77 13.67
C LEU A 348 4.91 -12.05 14.21
N ARG A 349 4.27 -12.71 15.19
CA ARG A 349 4.78 -13.98 15.73
C ARG A 349 4.81 -15.09 14.68
N ALA A 350 3.73 -15.24 13.91
CA ALA A 350 3.69 -16.25 12.84
C ALA A 350 4.78 -16.03 11.79
N TRP A 351 5.07 -14.77 11.44
CA TRP A 351 6.14 -14.45 10.49
C TRP A 351 7.54 -14.72 11.07
N ASN A 352 7.78 -14.38 12.33
CA ASN A 352 9.04 -14.68 13.01
C ASN A 352 9.30 -16.19 13.12
N ASP A 353 8.27 -16.96 13.50
CA ASP A 353 8.35 -18.41 13.63
C ASP A 353 8.57 -19.08 12.27
N TRP A 354 8.04 -18.50 11.18
CA TRP A 354 8.17 -19.05 9.83
C TRP A 354 9.64 -19.23 9.39
N TRP A 355 10.55 -18.31 9.76
CA TRP A 355 11.97 -18.38 9.36
C TRP A 355 12.70 -19.63 9.87
N VAL A 356 12.27 -20.16 11.02
CA VAL A 356 12.92 -21.27 11.73
C VAL A 356 12.02 -22.48 11.89
N ALA A 357 10.82 -22.45 11.30
CA ALA A 357 9.90 -23.58 11.33
C ALA A 357 10.54 -24.84 10.71
N ASP A 358 10.13 -26.00 11.17
CA ASP A 358 10.63 -27.28 10.65
C ASP A 358 10.28 -27.45 9.17
N LYS A 359 11.29 -27.81 8.39
CA LYS A 359 11.22 -28.19 6.99
C LYS A 359 12.06 -29.44 6.83
N ASP A 360 11.39 -30.60 6.84
CA ASP A 360 12.01 -31.92 6.69
C ASP A 360 13.10 -32.20 7.74
N GLY A 361 12.83 -31.86 9.01
CA GLY A 361 13.73 -32.13 10.13
C GLY A 361 14.83 -31.09 10.36
N ARG A 362 14.77 -29.93 9.70
CA ARG A 362 15.68 -28.79 9.87
C ARG A 362 14.98 -27.44 9.80
N PRO A 363 15.54 -26.35 10.35
CA PRO A 363 14.95 -25.03 10.22
C PRO A 363 14.86 -24.57 8.76
N ARG A 364 13.71 -24.01 8.37
CA ARG A 364 13.35 -23.65 6.98
C ARG A 364 14.41 -22.85 6.22
N ARG A 365 15.02 -21.85 6.86
CA ARG A 365 16.06 -20.97 6.26
C ARG A 365 17.43 -21.15 6.90
N GLU A 366 17.73 -22.35 7.44
CA GLU A 366 19.05 -22.64 8.01
C GLU A 366 20.17 -22.47 6.97
N GLY A 367 21.19 -21.67 7.33
CA GLY A 367 22.39 -21.44 6.53
C GLY A 367 23.45 -22.53 6.68
N LEU A 368 24.71 -22.18 6.37
CA LEU A 368 25.85 -23.11 6.49
C LEU A 368 26.15 -23.47 7.95
N THR A 369 25.97 -22.53 8.87
CA THR A 369 26.19 -22.76 10.30
C THR A 369 24.85 -22.90 11.02
N PRO A 370 24.61 -23.98 11.80
CA PRO A 370 23.39 -24.13 12.58
C PRO A 370 23.12 -22.91 13.48
N GLY A 371 21.90 -22.41 13.42
CA GLY A 371 21.47 -21.20 14.13
C GLY A 371 21.73 -19.88 13.38
N LEU A 372 22.42 -19.91 12.23
CA LEU A 372 22.45 -18.80 11.27
C LEU A 372 21.54 -19.11 10.08
N LEU A 373 21.16 -18.07 9.35
CA LEU A 373 20.16 -18.15 8.30
C LEU A 373 20.72 -17.78 6.93
N ALA A 374 20.05 -18.26 5.87
CA ALA A 374 20.30 -17.92 4.49
C ALA A 374 19.00 -17.67 3.73
N TRP A 375 19.05 -16.84 2.70
CA TRP A 375 17.93 -16.57 1.81
C TRP A 375 17.59 -17.81 0.96
N GLY A 376 16.31 -18.01 0.67
CA GLY A 376 15.84 -19.21 -0.03
C GLY A 376 14.46 -19.08 -0.69
N SER A 377 13.92 -20.23 -1.09
CA SER A 377 12.58 -20.37 -1.67
C SER A 377 12.10 -21.81 -1.51
N ASP A 378 10.91 -22.02 -0.96
CA ASP A 378 10.34 -23.36 -0.78
C ASP A 378 9.79 -23.87 -2.12
N THR A 379 10.53 -24.72 -2.85
CA THR A 379 10.18 -25.11 -4.23
C THR A 379 8.79 -25.74 -4.31
N ALA A 380 8.41 -26.53 -3.30
CA ALA A 380 7.10 -27.19 -3.22
C ALA A 380 5.91 -26.21 -3.13
N LEU A 381 6.17 -24.94 -2.77
CA LEU A 381 5.16 -23.90 -2.65
C LEU A 381 5.16 -22.94 -3.85
N VAL A 382 6.10 -23.05 -4.79
CA VAL A 382 6.13 -22.19 -5.99
C VAL A 382 4.85 -22.41 -6.80
N PRO A 383 4.04 -21.36 -7.03
CA PRO A 383 2.76 -21.54 -7.72
C PRO A 383 2.90 -21.97 -9.19
N GLU A 384 1.88 -22.65 -9.69
CA GLU A 384 1.80 -23.09 -11.08
C GLU A 384 1.69 -21.92 -12.08
N ARG A 385 2.09 -22.17 -13.33
CA ARG A 385 2.26 -21.16 -14.40
C ARG A 385 0.98 -20.39 -14.77
N ASP A 386 -0.19 -20.95 -14.53
CA ASP A 386 -1.48 -20.33 -14.86
C ASP A 386 -1.91 -19.24 -13.86
N ARG A 387 -1.25 -19.16 -12.69
CA ARG A 387 -1.64 -18.22 -11.62
C ARG A 387 -0.73 -17.00 -11.48
N LEU A 388 0.46 -17.02 -12.07
CA LEU A 388 1.48 -15.97 -11.91
C LEU A 388 2.16 -15.63 -13.24
N PRO A 389 2.79 -14.44 -13.36
CA PRO A 389 3.53 -14.07 -14.56
C PRO A 389 4.69 -15.03 -14.88
N GLU A 390 5.06 -15.15 -16.16
CA GLU A 390 6.13 -16.05 -16.62
C GLU A 390 7.48 -15.74 -15.96
N TRP A 391 7.80 -14.46 -15.73
CA TRP A 391 9.05 -14.04 -15.09
C TRP A 391 9.18 -14.56 -13.65
N GLU A 392 8.06 -14.74 -12.95
CA GLU A 392 7.99 -15.22 -11.57
C GLU A 392 8.12 -16.75 -11.51
N VAL A 393 7.33 -17.46 -12.33
CA VAL A 393 7.32 -18.93 -12.35
C VAL A 393 8.57 -19.50 -13.04
N GLY A 394 9.16 -18.77 -13.99
CA GLY A 394 10.38 -19.15 -14.68
C GLY A 394 11.68 -18.87 -13.92
N ALA A 395 11.63 -18.18 -12.78
CA ALA A 395 12.81 -17.85 -12.00
C ALA A 395 13.50 -19.10 -11.39
N SER A 396 14.83 -19.08 -11.34
CA SER A 396 15.59 -20.11 -10.63
C SER A 396 15.45 -19.95 -9.11
N GLY A 397 15.72 -21.02 -8.35
CA GLY A 397 15.76 -20.95 -6.88
C GLY A 397 16.75 -19.89 -6.37
N HIS A 398 17.92 -19.78 -7.02
CA HIS A 398 18.91 -18.72 -6.74
C HIS A 398 18.30 -17.32 -6.88
N ARG A 399 17.63 -17.04 -8.01
CA ARG A 399 17.02 -15.74 -8.27
C ARG A 399 15.89 -15.43 -7.28
N ARG A 400 15.07 -16.43 -6.93
CA ARG A 400 14.03 -16.28 -5.91
C ARG A 400 14.60 -15.99 -4.53
N ALA A 401 15.71 -16.62 -4.16
CA ALA A 401 16.41 -16.31 -2.91
C ALA A 401 16.96 -14.88 -2.90
N ALA A 402 17.53 -14.42 -4.03
CA ALA A 402 17.93 -13.01 -4.17
C ALA A 402 16.74 -12.05 -4.01
N TRP A 403 15.58 -12.36 -4.59
CA TRP A 403 14.34 -11.58 -4.39
C TRP A 403 13.84 -11.61 -2.95
N GLU A 404 13.97 -12.74 -2.25
CA GLU A 404 13.63 -12.86 -0.83
C GLU A 404 14.46 -11.91 0.06
N SER A 405 15.69 -11.56 -0.37
CA SER A 405 16.53 -10.59 0.34
C SER A 405 16.05 -9.14 0.22
N GLY A 406 15.26 -8.82 -0.81
CA GLY A 406 14.95 -7.44 -1.21
C GLY A 406 16.11 -6.69 -1.88
N GLN A 407 17.23 -7.37 -2.16
CA GLN A 407 18.41 -6.83 -2.85
C GLN A 407 18.68 -7.64 -4.12
N ASP A 408 17.71 -7.63 -5.04
CA ASP A 408 17.56 -8.57 -6.15
C ASP A 408 18.80 -8.85 -7.02
N ASP A 409 19.64 -7.83 -7.23
CA ASP A 409 20.81 -7.86 -8.09
C ASP A 409 22.13 -7.59 -7.34
N LEU A 410 22.13 -7.73 -6.00
CA LEU A 410 23.33 -7.50 -5.21
C LEU A 410 24.44 -8.44 -5.69
N PRO A 411 25.61 -7.92 -6.11
CA PRO A 411 26.68 -8.76 -6.64
C PRO A 411 27.17 -9.82 -5.63
N LEU A 412 26.87 -9.68 -4.34
CA LEU A 412 27.17 -10.66 -3.31
C LEU A 412 26.54 -12.03 -3.60
N TRP A 413 25.34 -12.07 -4.18
CA TRP A 413 24.63 -13.32 -4.47
C TRP A 413 25.33 -14.17 -5.54
N GLU A 414 26.16 -13.57 -6.38
CA GLU A 414 26.95 -14.30 -7.40
C GLU A 414 28.00 -15.23 -6.77
N GLU A 415 28.46 -14.92 -5.55
CA GLU A 415 29.46 -15.71 -4.82
C GLU A 415 28.84 -16.92 -4.09
N ALA A 416 27.51 -16.94 -3.93
CA ALA A 416 26.79 -17.99 -3.23
C ALA A 416 26.06 -18.90 -4.22
N ALA A 417 26.45 -20.18 -4.26
CA ALA A 417 25.75 -21.19 -5.05
C ALA A 417 24.36 -21.50 -4.46
N TRP A 418 23.43 -21.94 -5.31
CA TRP A 418 22.15 -22.50 -4.86
C TRP A 418 22.34 -23.94 -4.35
N ASP A 419 21.87 -24.22 -3.15
CA ASP A 419 21.77 -25.58 -2.60
C ASP A 419 20.35 -26.11 -2.84
N PRO A 420 20.13 -27.08 -3.75
CA PRO A 420 18.80 -27.60 -4.07
C PRO A 420 18.24 -28.57 -3.03
N GLU A 421 19.08 -29.17 -2.17
CA GLU A 421 18.60 -30.00 -1.06
C GLU A 421 18.11 -29.09 0.07
N ARG A 422 18.83 -27.98 0.28
CA ARG A 422 18.46 -27.01 1.31
C ARG A 422 17.42 -25.99 0.87
N GLU A 423 17.34 -25.76 -0.42
CA GLU A 423 16.54 -24.71 -1.06
C GLU A 423 16.85 -23.30 -0.51
N VAL A 424 18.14 -23.05 -0.31
CA VAL A 424 18.72 -21.77 0.14
C VAL A 424 20.01 -21.48 -0.64
N LEU A 425 20.50 -20.25 -0.58
CA LEU A 425 21.87 -19.93 -0.94
C LEU A 425 22.83 -20.62 0.03
N ALA A 426 23.89 -21.25 -0.48
CA ALA A 426 24.90 -21.96 0.29
C ALA A 426 25.80 -20.97 1.06
N MET A 427 25.22 -20.30 2.05
CA MET A 427 25.86 -19.26 2.84
C MET A 427 25.27 -19.18 4.26
N SER A 428 25.83 -18.32 5.11
CA SER A 428 25.11 -17.74 6.26
C SER A 428 25.12 -16.22 6.08
N ALA A 429 23.93 -15.63 5.97
CA ALA A 429 23.73 -14.28 5.51
C ALA A 429 23.70 -13.27 6.68
N VAL A 430 24.57 -12.26 6.63
CA VAL A 430 24.71 -11.21 7.64
C VAL A 430 23.41 -10.42 7.78
N ASP A 431 22.81 -10.06 6.66
CA ASP A 431 21.61 -9.25 6.59
C ASP A 431 20.40 -9.96 7.19
N LEU A 432 20.07 -11.18 6.76
CA LEU A 432 18.94 -11.96 7.29
C LEU A 432 19.10 -12.23 8.79
N CYS A 433 20.32 -12.60 9.23
CA CYS A 433 20.58 -12.79 10.65
C CYS A 433 20.38 -11.49 11.45
N SER A 434 20.81 -10.34 10.90
CA SER A 434 20.61 -9.03 11.52
C SER A 434 19.13 -8.64 11.59
N TYR A 435 18.38 -8.80 10.50
CA TYR A 435 16.95 -8.53 10.49
C TYR A 435 16.21 -9.40 11.51
N ARG A 436 16.56 -10.68 11.61
CA ARG A 436 15.96 -11.57 12.60
C ARG A 436 16.32 -11.19 14.03
N ALA A 437 17.56 -10.80 14.31
CA ALA A 437 17.96 -10.32 15.62
C ALA A 437 17.17 -9.07 16.03
N LEU A 438 16.99 -8.12 15.09
CA LEU A 438 16.17 -6.93 15.30
C LEU A 438 14.68 -7.28 15.52
N ASP A 439 14.14 -8.21 14.74
CA ASP A 439 12.75 -8.67 14.84
C ASP A 439 12.48 -9.30 16.21
N LEU A 440 13.37 -10.18 16.68
CA LEU A 440 13.29 -10.79 18.02
C LEU A 440 13.34 -9.73 19.13
N GLU A 441 14.21 -8.72 19.01
CA GLU A 441 14.29 -7.63 19.99
C GLU A 441 12.97 -6.85 20.05
N CYS A 442 12.45 -6.49 18.88
CA CYS A 442 11.21 -5.72 18.79
C CYS A 442 10.02 -6.54 19.30
N LEU A 443 9.93 -7.82 18.95
CA LEU A 443 8.92 -8.74 19.47
C LEU A 443 9.01 -8.87 20.99
N ALA A 444 10.20 -8.99 21.57
CA ALA A 444 10.36 -9.07 23.01
C ALA A 444 9.86 -7.80 23.71
N ARG A 445 10.07 -6.62 23.11
CA ARG A 445 9.53 -5.34 23.62
C ARG A 445 8.01 -5.27 23.47
N ILE A 446 7.47 -5.63 22.31
CA ILE A 446 6.02 -5.68 22.07
C ILE A 446 5.34 -6.66 23.04
N ALA A 447 5.93 -7.84 23.25
CA ALA A 447 5.45 -8.83 24.19
C ALA A 447 5.32 -8.24 25.60
N ARG A 448 6.31 -7.46 26.08
CA ARG A 448 6.23 -6.78 27.37
C ARG A 448 5.10 -5.75 27.42
N ILE A 449 4.94 -4.95 26.36
CA ILE A 449 3.86 -3.95 26.24
C ILE A 449 2.49 -4.63 26.35
N LEU A 450 2.31 -5.77 25.68
CA LEU A 450 1.06 -6.54 25.68
C LEU A 450 0.89 -7.48 26.90
N GLY A 451 1.81 -7.46 27.87
CA GLY A 451 1.72 -8.29 29.08
C GLY A 451 2.14 -9.76 28.91
N HIS A 452 2.80 -10.11 27.81
CA HIS A 452 3.33 -11.45 27.50
C HIS A 452 4.77 -11.66 28.01
N GLY A 453 4.99 -11.49 29.32
CA GLY A 453 6.34 -11.51 29.92
C GLY A 453 7.17 -12.77 29.64
N GLY A 454 6.56 -13.96 29.73
CA GLY A 454 7.27 -15.22 29.46
C GLY A 454 7.70 -15.39 27.99
N GLU A 455 6.92 -14.87 27.04
CA GLU A 455 7.31 -14.85 25.63
C GLU A 455 8.46 -13.86 25.40
N ALA A 456 8.42 -12.70 26.05
CA ALA A 456 9.49 -11.71 25.96
C ALA A 456 10.86 -12.29 26.38
N GLU A 457 10.89 -13.07 27.45
CA GLU A 457 12.11 -13.74 27.93
C GLU A 457 12.64 -14.79 26.94
N ARG A 458 11.74 -15.57 26.33
CA ARG A 458 12.10 -16.57 25.31
C ARG A 458 12.70 -15.92 24.07
N LEU A 459 12.05 -14.87 23.57
CA LEU A 459 12.49 -14.10 22.41
C LEU A 459 13.86 -13.45 22.64
N GLU A 460 14.09 -12.87 23.82
CA GLU A 460 15.40 -12.30 24.18
C GLU A 460 16.48 -13.39 24.26
N ALA A 461 16.20 -14.53 24.88
CA ALA A 461 17.15 -15.63 24.98
C ALA A 461 17.53 -16.19 23.60
N GLU A 462 16.58 -16.21 22.66
CA GLU A 462 16.84 -16.59 21.28
C GLU A 462 17.69 -15.55 20.55
N ARG A 463 17.40 -14.26 20.73
CA ARG A 463 18.20 -13.17 20.18
C ARG A 463 19.64 -13.27 20.64
N CYS A 464 19.88 -13.49 21.95
CA CYS A 464 21.22 -13.66 22.49
C CYS A 464 22.00 -14.81 21.82
N ARG A 465 21.34 -15.94 21.53
CA ARG A 465 21.97 -17.07 20.85
C ARG A 465 22.34 -16.74 19.40
N LEU A 466 21.44 -16.08 18.68
CA LEU A 466 21.67 -15.66 17.30
C LEU A 466 22.83 -14.65 17.21
N VAL A 467 22.80 -13.59 18.03
CA VAL A 467 23.87 -12.58 18.08
C VAL A 467 25.21 -13.21 18.44
N ALA A 468 25.25 -14.11 19.43
CA ALA A 468 26.49 -14.82 19.77
C ALA A 468 27.03 -15.69 18.63
N ALA A 469 26.15 -16.25 17.78
CA ALA A 469 26.56 -16.96 16.58
C ALA A 469 27.07 -16.02 15.48
N MET A 470 26.40 -14.89 15.27
CA MET A 470 26.84 -13.85 14.32
C MET A 470 28.24 -13.34 14.67
N ASN A 471 28.48 -12.97 15.92
CA ASN A 471 29.78 -12.44 16.37
C ASN A 471 30.90 -13.48 16.27
N ARG A 472 30.57 -14.76 16.44
CA ARG A 472 31.56 -15.85 16.35
C ARG A 472 31.93 -16.17 14.90
N VAL A 473 30.98 -16.07 13.97
CA VAL A 473 31.11 -16.66 12.63
C VAL A 473 31.20 -15.60 11.54
N LEU A 474 30.41 -14.53 11.64
CA LEU A 474 30.25 -13.52 10.61
C LEU A 474 31.15 -12.30 10.83
N TRP A 475 31.61 -12.04 12.07
CA TRP A 475 32.63 -11.01 12.31
C TRP A 475 33.98 -11.46 11.77
N SER A 476 34.61 -10.60 10.97
CA SER A 476 35.96 -10.82 10.45
C SER A 476 36.93 -9.83 11.07
N GLU A 477 37.79 -10.32 11.96
CA GLU A 477 38.86 -9.51 12.57
C GLU A 477 39.83 -8.93 11.52
N THR A 478 39.98 -9.62 10.38
CA THR A 478 40.88 -9.18 9.30
C THR A 478 40.33 -7.96 8.55
N SER A 479 39.03 -7.93 8.28
CA SER A 479 38.41 -6.80 7.57
C SER A 479 37.84 -5.73 8.53
N GLY A 480 37.65 -6.06 9.81
CA GLY A 480 36.95 -5.21 10.77
C GLY A 480 35.47 -5.02 10.41
N LEU A 481 34.87 -6.00 9.73
CA LEU A 481 33.49 -5.97 9.25
C LEU A 481 32.79 -7.32 9.47
N TYR A 482 31.47 -7.26 9.58
CA TYR A 482 30.65 -8.45 9.41
C TYR A 482 30.60 -8.83 7.93
N LEU A 483 30.89 -10.08 7.60
CA LEU A 483 30.89 -10.59 6.24
C LEU A 483 30.09 -11.89 6.18
N ASP A 484 29.38 -12.09 5.08
CA ASP A 484 28.65 -13.34 4.85
C ASP A 484 29.59 -14.54 4.87
N GLN A 485 29.11 -15.65 5.45
CA GLN A 485 29.85 -16.89 5.43
C GLN A 485 29.55 -17.65 4.14
N LEU A 486 30.58 -17.98 3.38
CA LEU A 486 30.54 -18.88 2.23
C LEU A 486 31.25 -20.21 2.57
N PRO A 487 31.14 -21.26 1.73
CA PRO A 487 31.82 -22.53 1.98
C PRO A 487 33.36 -22.39 2.06
N ALA A 488 33.91 -21.38 1.38
CA ALA A 488 35.35 -21.08 1.35
C ALA A 488 35.83 -20.15 2.48
N GLY A 489 34.93 -19.66 3.35
CA GLY A 489 35.25 -18.67 4.39
C GLY A 489 34.39 -17.41 4.26
N HIS A 490 34.87 -16.26 4.74
CA HIS A 490 34.15 -14.99 4.58
C HIS A 490 34.06 -14.56 3.12
N SER A 491 32.93 -13.98 2.74
CA SER A 491 32.73 -13.35 1.44
C SER A 491 33.80 -12.31 1.18
N PRO A 492 34.39 -12.26 -0.03
CA PRO A 492 35.33 -11.22 -0.42
C PRO A 492 34.62 -9.89 -0.78
N ARG A 493 33.29 -9.90 -0.90
CA ARG A 493 32.47 -8.73 -1.24
C ARG A 493 31.84 -8.15 0.02
N ALA A 494 31.81 -6.82 0.10
CA ALA A 494 31.09 -6.08 1.13
C ALA A 494 29.96 -5.26 0.49
N ALA A 495 28.88 -5.07 1.24
CA ALA A 495 27.69 -4.31 0.89
C ALA A 495 27.25 -3.45 2.07
N ALA A 496 26.37 -2.47 1.83
CA ALA A 496 25.81 -1.64 2.89
C ALA A 496 25.07 -2.48 3.96
N SER A 497 24.52 -3.62 3.56
CA SER A 497 23.83 -4.56 4.47
C SER A 497 24.76 -5.18 5.51
N ASN A 498 26.09 -5.16 5.32
CA ASN A 498 27.06 -5.60 6.32
C ASN A 498 27.13 -4.67 7.56
N PHE A 499 26.49 -3.50 7.53
CA PHE A 499 26.31 -2.63 8.70
C PHE A 499 25.03 -2.90 9.49
N LEU A 500 24.11 -3.74 8.98
CA LEU A 500 22.87 -4.09 9.69
C LEU A 500 23.05 -4.70 11.09
N PRO A 501 24.15 -5.42 11.41
CA PRO A 501 24.42 -5.87 12.79
C PRO A 501 24.40 -4.72 13.80
N LEU A 502 24.85 -3.51 13.42
CA LEU A 502 24.82 -2.33 14.27
C LEU A 502 23.39 -1.88 14.58
N VAL A 503 22.49 -1.94 13.58
CA VAL A 503 21.07 -1.63 13.76
C VAL A 503 20.38 -2.67 14.64
N ALA A 504 20.78 -3.93 14.53
CA ALA A 504 20.25 -5.04 15.31
C ALA A 504 20.83 -5.14 16.74
N GLY A 505 21.72 -4.22 17.12
CA GLY A 505 22.38 -4.25 18.43
C GLY A 505 23.20 -5.53 18.64
N ALA A 506 23.87 -6.00 17.58
CA ALA A 506 24.86 -7.07 17.60
C ALA A 506 26.28 -6.43 17.63
N PRO A 507 26.82 -6.15 18.83
CA PRO A 507 28.11 -5.47 18.98
C PRO A 507 29.29 -6.35 18.61
#